data_AF-A0A9E7FKR7-F1
#
_entry.id   AF-A0A9E7FKR7-F1
#
_cell.length_a   1.000
_cell.length_b   1.000
_cell.length_c   1.000
_cell.angle_alpha   90.00
_cell.angle_beta   90.00
_cell.angle_gamma   90.00
#
_symmetry.space_group_name_H-M   'P 1'
#
loop_
_entity.id
_entity.type
_entity.pdbx_description
1 polymer ?
#
loop_
_entity_poly.entity_id
_entity_poly.type
_entity_poly.pdbx_seq_one_letter_code
_entity_poly.pdbx_strand_id
1 'polypeptide(L)'
;MVPGFIGGRNETGMLKQASAATESAAAADSGERHSPHSDPSSAMPLPPSDGGTAAPVVRLPIVPLVRLMGAAAASLVVSWVVGFRGGLALNSDNNDLIFNVHPVLMVIGFILLYGEAILTYKTLSGTKNFKKAVHLTIQFLALCSGFIGVWAALKFHNGKGIDNFYSLHSWLGLTCLLLFGIQWGIGFATFWYPGGTRNGRAFLLPCHNSWICQA
;
A
#
# COMPACT_ATOMS: atom_id res chain seq x y z
N MET A 1 -6.52 -82.14 1.98
CA MET A 1 -7.40 -82.03 0.81
C MET A 1 -8.00 -80.63 0.82
N VAL A 2 -7.64 -79.81 -0.19
CA VAL A 2 -8.16 -78.48 -0.62
C VAL A 2 -8.49 -77.41 0.45
N PRO A 3 -7.91 -76.19 0.34
CA PRO A 3 -8.19 -75.05 1.23
C PRO A 3 -9.34 -74.15 0.72
N GLY A 4 -10.03 -73.50 1.67
CA GLY A 4 -11.08 -72.49 1.44
C GLY A 4 -10.57 -71.06 1.62
N PHE A 5 -10.95 -70.21 0.67
CA PHE A 5 -10.49 -68.88 0.31
C PHE A 5 -11.34 -67.76 0.94
N ILE A 6 -10.75 -66.75 1.59
CA ILE A 6 -11.18 -65.32 1.68
C ILE A 6 -9.90 -64.54 2.04
N GLY A 7 -9.43 -63.48 1.39
CA GLY A 7 -9.99 -62.56 0.40
C GLY A 7 -9.32 -61.20 0.64
N GLY A 8 -8.14 -60.97 0.05
CA GLY A 8 -7.40 -59.71 0.14
C GLY A 8 -7.33 -59.03 -1.23
N ARG A 9 -8.09 -57.95 -1.41
CA ARG A 9 -8.14 -57.14 -2.63
C ARG A 9 -6.93 -56.20 -2.63
N ASN A 10 -6.00 -56.42 -3.56
CA ASN A 10 -4.75 -55.68 -3.73
C ASN A 10 -4.93 -54.50 -4.70
N GLU A 11 -4.55 -53.31 -4.23
CA GLU A 11 -4.71 -51.99 -4.88
C GLU A 11 -3.75 -51.73 -6.07
N THR A 12 -3.03 -52.74 -6.53
CA THR A 12 -1.98 -52.60 -7.56
C THR A 12 -2.49 -52.59 -9.00
N GLY A 13 -3.81 -52.79 -9.21
CA GLY A 13 -4.42 -52.81 -10.54
C GLY A 13 -4.83 -51.44 -11.11
N MET A 14 -5.12 -50.45 -10.26
CA MET A 14 -5.68 -49.17 -10.72
C MET A 14 -4.62 -48.19 -11.28
N LEU A 15 -3.35 -48.36 -10.93
CA LEU A 15 -2.28 -47.47 -11.42
C LEU A 15 -1.72 -47.87 -12.80
N LYS A 16 -2.00 -49.09 -13.28
CA LYS A 16 -1.61 -49.51 -14.64
C LYS A 16 -2.64 -49.14 -15.72
N GLN A 17 -3.88 -48.81 -15.35
CA GLN A 17 -4.93 -48.47 -16.31
C GLN A 17 -5.03 -46.97 -16.62
N ALA A 18 -4.55 -46.09 -15.74
CA ALA A 18 -4.56 -44.65 -15.97
C ALA A 18 -3.40 -44.16 -16.87
N SER A 19 -2.28 -44.89 -16.95
CA SER A 19 -1.12 -44.52 -17.76
C SER A 19 -1.29 -44.85 -19.26
N ALA A 20 -2.20 -45.75 -19.62
CA ALA A 20 -2.40 -46.18 -21.01
C ALA A 20 -3.46 -45.37 -21.77
N ALA A 21 -4.21 -44.49 -21.09
CA ALA A 21 -5.29 -43.71 -21.70
C ALA A 21 -4.84 -42.33 -22.23
N THR A 22 -3.61 -41.88 -21.93
CA THR A 22 -3.10 -40.57 -22.37
C THR A 22 -2.29 -40.64 -23.67
N GLU A 23 -1.79 -41.81 -24.07
CA GLU A 23 -1.00 -41.96 -25.30
C GLU A 23 -1.83 -42.17 -26.58
N SER A 24 -3.14 -42.40 -26.49
CA SER A 24 -3.99 -42.69 -27.66
C SER A 24 -4.71 -41.48 -28.28
N ALA A 25 -4.46 -40.25 -27.82
CA ALA A 25 -5.12 -39.04 -28.34
C ALA A 25 -4.22 -38.16 -29.23
N ALA A 26 -2.97 -38.56 -29.50
CA ALA A 26 -1.99 -37.75 -30.24
C ALA A 26 -1.77 -38.17 -31.71
N ALA A 27 -2.59 -39.09 -32.24
CA ALA A 27 -2.41 -39.62 -33.60
C ALA A 27 -3.69 -39.48 -34.44
N ALA A 28 -4.04 -38.25 -34.83
CA ALA A 28 -5.00 -37.99 -35.91
C ALA A 28 -4.93 -36.51 -36.36
N ASP A 29 -3.89 -36.15 -37.11
CA ASP A 29 -3.98 -35.05 -38.10
C ASP A 29 -2.92 -35.28 -39.18
N SER A 30 -3.32 -36.02 -40.21
CA SER A 30 -2.55 -36.24 -41.44
C SER A 30 -3.26 -35.51 -42.57
N GLY A 31 -2.92 -34.24 -42.73
CA GLY A 31 -3.33 -33.38 -43.84
C GLY A 31 -2.12 -32.91 -44.64
N GLU A 32 -2.21 -33.00 -45.96
CA GLU A 32 -1.17 -32.83 -46.96
C GLU A 32 -0.32 -31.55 -46.86
N ARG A 33 0.99 -31.72 -47.08
CA ARG A 33 1.99 -30.67 -47.20
C ARG A 33 2.13 -30.25 -48.67
N HIS A 34 1.49 -29.15 -49.06
CA HIS A 34 1.80 -28.44 -50.31
C HIS A 34 2.63 -27.19 -49.98
N SER A 35 3.85 -27.13 -50.49
CA SER A 35 4.77 -26.00 -50.30
C SER A 35 4.51 -24.94 -51.39
N PRO A 36 4.21 -23.67 -51.06
CA PRO A 36 4.34 -22.59 -52.02
C PRO A 36 5.79 -22.08 -52.00
N HIS A 37 6.37 -22.06 -53.19
CA HIS A 37 7.61 -21.37 -53.56
C HIS A 37 7.79 -20.02 -52.84
N SER A 38 8.94 -19.85 -52.20
CA SER A 38 9.41 -18.56 -51.69
C SER A 38 10.09 -17.78 -52.83
N ASP A 39 9.40 -16.77 -53.37
CA ASP A 39 9.99 -15.79 -54.29
C ASP A 39 10.89 -14.80 -53.51
N PRO A 40 12.15 -14.55 -53.92
CA PRO A 40 13.07 -13.67 -53.21
C PRO A 40 13.01 -12.21 -53.70
N SER A 41 11.83 -11.66 -53.98
CA SER A 41 11.70 -10.30 -54.54
C SER A 41 10.56 -9.50 -53.89
N SER A 42 10.65 -9.26 -52.58
CA SER A 42 9.78 -8.30 -51.87
C SER A 42 10.43 -7.71 -50.61
N ALA A 43 11.74 -7.47 -50.63
CA ALA A 43 12.40 -6.72 -49.57
C ALA A 43 12.16 -5.21 -49.78
N MET A 44 11.06 -4.71 -49.24
CA MET A 44 10.82 -3.27 -49.09
C MET A 44 11.83 -2.70 -48.07
N PRO A 45 12.63 -1.67 -48.41
CA PRO A 45 13.49 -1.01 -47.44
C PRO A 45 12.61 -0.28 -46.40
N LEU A 46 12.77 -0.62 -45.12
CA LEU A 46 12.18 0.14 -44.03
C LEU A 46 12.76 1.55 -44.01
N PRO A 47 11.95 2.59 -43.75
CA PRO A 47 12.47 3.94 -43.56
C PRO A 47 13.44 3.97 -42.37
N PRO A 48 14.46 4.85 -42.40
CA PRO A 48 15.45 4.95 -41.34
C PRO A 48 14.75 5.28 -40.01
N SER A 49 15.08 4.51 -38.96
CA SER A 49 14.56 4.74 -37.62
C SER A 49 14.86 6.17 -37.19
N ASP A 50 13.81 6.95 -37.03
CA ASP A 50 13.85 8.30 -36.51
C ASP A 50 14.71 8.30 -35.25
N GLY A 51 15.85 9.00 -35.31
CA GLY A 51 16.64 9.38 -34.16
C GLY A 51 15.80 10.31 -33.30
N GLY A 52 14.88 9.72 -32.53
CA GLY A 52 14.14 10.40 -31.50
C GLY A 52 15.14 10.92 -30.51
N THR A 53 15.50 12.20 -30.67
CA THR A 53 16.25 12.98 -29.69
C THR A 53 15.57 12.74 -28.35
N ALA A 54 16.18 11.91 -27.51
CA ALA A 54 15.66 11.61 -26.19
C ALA A 54 15.54 12.96 -25.47
N ALA A 55 14.30 13.42 -25.27
CA ALA A 55 14.03 14.67 -24.61
C ALA A 55 14.79 14.67 -23.26
N PRO A 56 15.49 15.77 -22.90
CA PRO A 56 16.19 15.82 -21.63
C PRO A 56 15.17 15.65 -20.51
N VAL A 57 15.19 14.48 -19.87
CA VAL A 57 14.36 14.20 -18.71
C VAL A 57 14.92 15.03 -17.57
N VAL A 58 14.33 16.21 -17.35
CA VAL A 58 14.61 17.04 -16.18
C VAL A 58 14.17 16.26 -14.94
N ARG A 59 15.12 15.60 -14.28
CA ARG A 59 14.87 14.90 -13.01
C ARG A 59 14.79 15.93 -11.91
N LEU A 60 13.60 16.51 -11.72
CA LEU A 60 13.34 17.35 -10.55
C LEU A 60 13.58 16.53 -9.28
N PRO A 61 14.42 17.00 -8.35
CA PRO A 61 14.67 16.30 -7.09
C PRO A 61 13.47 16.53 -6.13
N ILE A 62 12.34 15.87 -6.43
CA ILE A 62 11.06 16.06 -5.72
C ILE A 62 11.16 15.64 -4.25
N VAL A 63 11.87 14.56 -3.94
CA VAL A 63 12.00 14.03 -2.58
C VAL A 63 12.66 15.03 -1.61
N PRO A 64 13.86 15.59 -1.89
CA PRO A 64 14.44 16.57 -0.98
C PRO A 64 13.61 17.85 -0.90
N LEU A 65 12.94 18.28 -1.98
CA LEU A 65 12.01 19.41 -1.94
C LEU A 65 10.88 19.18 -0.92
N VAL A 66 10.21 18.02 -0.99
CA VAL A 66 9.14 17.65 -0.04
C VAL A 66 9.68 17.62 1.39
N ARG A 67 10.90 17.10 1.61
CA ARG A 67 11.52 17.08 2.94
C ARG A 67 11.83 18.47 3.47
N LEU A 68 12.34 19.37 2.63
CA LEU A 68 12.59 20.76 3.01
C LEU A 68 11.28 21.48 3.36
N MET A 69 10.24 21.30 2.56
CA MET A 69 8.91 21.86 2.85
C MET A 69 8.32 21.30 4.15
N GLY A 70 8.45 19.99 4.38
CA GLY A 70 8.02 19.35 5.62
C GLY A 70 8.79 19.86 6.84
N ALA A 71 10.10 20.00 6.73
CA ALA A 71 10.95 20.56 7.79
C ALA A 71 10.61 22.02 8.08
N ALA A 72 10.32 22.82 7.05
CA ALA A 72 9.88 24.20 7.21
C ALA A 72 8.51 24.27 7.92
N ALA A 73 7.54 23.43 7.53
CA ALA A 73 6.25 23.34 8.18
C ALA A 73 6.36 22.91 9.65
N ALA A 74 7.22 21.92 9.96
CA ALA A 74 7.50 21.50 11.33
C ALA A 74 8.13 22.63 12.16
N SER A 75 9.13 23.31 11.60
CA SER A 75 9.80 24.45 12.26
C SER A 75 8.81 25.58 12.54
N LEU A 76 7.91 25.86 11.59
CA LEU A 76 6.88 26.88 11.73
C LEU A 76 5.87 26.55 12.83
N VAL A 77 5.35 25.32 12.88
CA VAL A 77 4.38 24.94 13.93
C VAL A 77 5.02 24.91 15.32
N VAL A 78 6.27 24.46 15.43
CA VAL A 78 7.02 24.48 16.69
C VAL A 78 7.29 25.91 17.15
N SER A 79 7.78 26.76 16.24
CA SER A 79 8.05 28.18 16.54
C SER A 79 6.76 28.91 16.93
N TRP A 80 5.63 28.58 16.29
CA TRP A 80 4.34 29.15 16.63
C TRP A 80 3.93 28.79 18.06
N VAL A 81 4.04 27.51 18.45
CA VAL A 81 3.63 27.07 19.77
C VAL A 81 4.55 27.58 20.88
N VAL A 82 5.87 27.52 20.67
CA VAL A 82 6.86 27.97 21.66
C VAL A 82 6.90 29.49 21.76
N GLY A 83 6.86 30.20 20.63
CA GLY A 83 7.01 31.66 20.59
C GLY A 83 5.72 32.43 20.90
N PHE A 84 4.55 31.95 20.43
CA PHE A 84 3.29 32.70 20.55
C PHE A 84 2.28 32.07 21.51
N ARG A 85 2.36 30.77 21.77
CA ARG A 85 1.37 30.06 22.61
C ARG A 85 1.89 29.57 23.96
N GLY A 86 3.10 29.94 24.33
CA GLY A 86 3.63 29.71 25.68
C GLY A 86 4.06 28.27 25.95
N GLY A 87 4.21 27.44 24.92
CA GLY A 87 4.77 26.08 25.02
C GLY A 87 3.74 24.94 24.93
N LEU A 88 4.20 23.73 25.29
CA LEU A 88 3.47 22.47 25.19
C LEU A 88 3.40 21.80 26.58
N ALA A 89 2.21 21.40 27.00
CA ALA A 89 2.05 20.57 28.19
C ALA A 89 0.99 19.49 27.95
N LEU A 90 1.33 18.23 28.26
CA LEU A 90 0.39 17.11 28.18
C LEU A 90 -0.58 17.07 29.37
N ASN A 91 -0.15 17.63 30.50
CA ASN A 91 -0.97 17.78 31.69
C ASN A 91 -0.58 19.07 32.41
N SER A 92 -1.48 20.05 32.42
CA SER A 92 -1.32 21.34 33.09
C SER A 92 -2.70 21.85 33.48
N ASP A 93 -2.77 22.64 34.56
CA ASP A 93 -4.00 23.31 34.97
C ASP A 93 -4.48 24.32 33.91
N ASN A 94 -3.57 24.78 33.05
CA ASN A 94 -3.90 25.61 31.91
C ASN A 94 -4.25 24.76 30.67
N ASN A 95 -5.56 24.66 30.41
CA ASN A 95 -6.11 23.95 29.27
C ASN A 95 -5.56 24.43 27.91
N ASP A 96 -5.18 25.71 27.77
CA ASP A 96 -4.66 26.23 26.49
C ASP A 96 -3.34 25.58 26.07
N LEU A 97 -2.50 25.15 27.02
CA LEU A 97 -1.25 24.42 26.71
C LEU A 97 -1.52 23.00 26.21
N ILE A 98 -2.61 22.38 26.67
CA ILE A 98 -3.05 21.06 26.22
C ILE A 98 -3.56 21.16 24.78
N PHE A 99 -4.27 22.24 24.44
CA PHE A 99 -4.72 22.47 23.07
C PHE A 99 -3.55 22.62 22.10
N ASN A 100 -2.44 23.26 22.48
CA ASN A 100 -1.26 23.41 21.62
C ASN A 100 -0.66 22.07 21.15
N VAL A 101 -0.88 20.98 21.90
CA VAL A 101 -0.44 19.64 21.52
C VAL A 101 -1.21 19.12 20.31
N HIS A 102 -2.47 19.51 20.15
CA HIS A 102 -3.33 19.08 19.04
C HIS A 102 -2.74 19.46 17.65
N PRO A 103 -2.49 20.75 17.32
CA PRO A 103 -1.96 21.10 16.01
C PRO A 103 -0.54 20.57 15.78
N VAL A 104 0.28 20.45 16.82
CA VAL A 104 1.64 19.90 16.69
C VAL A 104 1.61 18.42 16.35
N LEU A 105 0.82 17.62 17.07
CA LEU A 105 0.67 16.19 16.78
C LEU A 105 -0.05 15.94 15.45
N MET A 106 -1.02 16.78 15.07
CA MET A 106 -1.68 16.66 13.78
C MET A 106 -0.75 16.99 12.61
N VAL A 107 0.03 18.07 12.70
CA VAL A 107 0.93 18.45 11.60
C VAL A 107 2.15 17.53 11.54
N ILE A 108 2.88 17.36 12.64
CA ILE A 108 4.14 16.61 12.64
C ILE A 108 3.87 15.11 12.66
N GLY A 109 3.00 14.67 13.56
CA GLY A 109 2.72 13.25 13.76
C GLY A 109 1.83 12.68 12.68
N PHE A 110 0.71 13.31 12.36
CA PHE A 110 -0.23 12.76 11.37
C PHE A 110 0.17 13.11 9.93
N ILE A 111 0.39 14.38 9.59
CA ILE A 111 0.65 14.78 8.18
C ILE A 111 2.08 14.44 7.73
N LEU A 112 3.11 14.85 8.47
CA LEU A 112 4.50 14.67 8.01
C LEU A 112 4.95 13.21 8.07
N LEU A 113 4.66 12.46 9.14
CA LEU A 113 5.01 11.03 9.19
C LEU A 113 4.25 10.23 8.13
N TYR A 114 2.97 10.53 7.87
CA TYR A 114 2.21 9.91 6.78
C TYR A 114 2.86 10.17 5.41
N GLY A 115 3.27 11.42 5.15
CA GLY A 115 3.97 11.78 3.93
C GLY A 115 5.29 11.02 3.75
N GLU A 116 6.08 10.91 4.81
CA GLU A 116 7.32 10.11 4.79
C GLU A 116 7.04 8.62 4.58
N ALA A 117 5.98 8.07 5.17
CA ALA A 117 5.58 6.68 5.00
C ALA A 117 5.33 6.35 3.52
N ILE A 118 4.63 7.21 2.77
CA ILE A 118 4.40 7.03 1.33
C ILE A 118 5.71 7.05 0.54
N LEU A 119 6.65 7.91 0.94
CA LEU A 119 7.94 8.04 0.28
C LEU A 119 8.90 6.86 0.55
N THR A 120 8.70 6.08 1.61
CA THR A 120 9.58 4.95 1.99
C THR A 120 9.88 3.99 0.83
N TYR A 121 8.91 3.71 -0.04
CA TYR A 121 9.11 2.80 -1.17
C TYR A 121 10.12 3.32 -2.18
N LYS A 122 10.22 4.65 -2.33
CA LYS A 122 11.14 5.36 -3.22
C LYS A 122 12.47 5.69 -2.55
N THR A 123 12.48 6.01 -1.26
CA THR A 123 13.67 6.51 -0.55
C THR A 123 14.49 5.41 0.09
N LEU A 124 13.86 4.34 0.59
CA LEU A 124 14.57 3.22 1.17
C LEU A 124 14.97 2.23 0.09
N SER A 125 16.23 1.79 0.13
CA SER A 125 16.71 0.64 -0.65
C SER A 125 16.69 -0.59 0.25
N GLY A 126 16.09 -1.69 -0.19
CA GLY A 126 15.91 -2.87 0.64
C GLY A 126 14.92 -3.87 0.05
N THR A 127 14.68 -4.97 0.76
CA THR A 127 13.74 -6.02 0.33
C THR A 127 12.30 -5.49 0.30
N LYS A 128 11.47 -6.06 -0.58
CA LYS A 128 10.06 -5.66 -0.70
C LYS A 128 9.29 -5.82 0.63
N ASN A 129 9.62 -6.86 1.40
CA ASN A 129 9.00 -7.12 2.70
C ASN A 129 9.43 -6.09 3.75
N PHE A 130 10.70 -5.67 3.73
CA PHE A 130 11.20 -4.63 4.63
C PHE A 130 10.50 -3.28 4.37
N LYS A 131 10.40 -2.87 3.10
CA LYS A 131 9.70 -1.62 2.73
C LYS A 131 8.24 -1.62 3.18
N LYS A 132 7.55 -2.75 3.00
CA LYS A 132 6.16 -2.95 3.46
C LYS A 132 6.03 -2.83 4.98
N ALA A 133 6.92 -3.48 5.73
CA ALA A 133 6.92 -3.41 7.18
C ALA A 133 7.14 -1.97 7.66
N VAL A 134 8.15 -1.28 7.12
CA VAL A 134 8.46 0.11 7.49
C VAL A 134 7.30 1.04 7.13
N HIS A 135 6.72 0.93 5.92
CA HIS A 135 5.54 1.69 5.53
C HIS A 135 4.41 1.51 6.54
N LEU A 136 4.02 0.25 6.81
CA LEU A 136 2.91 -0.08 7.70
C LEU A 136 3.13 0.42 9.13
N THR A 137 4.35 0.31 9.65
CA THR A 137 4.72 0.78 11.00
C THR A 137 4.67 2.31 11.09
N ILE A 138 5.20 3.04 10.11
CA ILE A 138 5.17 4.51 10.13
C ILE A 138 3.72 5.00 9.99
N GLN A 139 2.90 4.37 9.13
CA GLN A 139 1.48 4.69 9.02
C GLN A 139 0.73 4.45 10.34
N PHE A 140 1.07 3.38 11.06
CA PHE A 140 0.49 3.12 12.39
C PHE A 140 0.87 4.20 13.39
N LEU A 141 2.13 4.62 13.43
CA LEU A 141 2.59 5.71 14.29
C LEU A 141 1.91 7.05 13.96
N ALA A 142 1.67 7.33 12.68
CA ALA A 142 0.90 8.49 12.24
C ALA A 142 -0.54 8.43 12.76
N LEU A 143 -1.20 7.26 12.64
CA LEU A 143 -2.55 7.05 13.16
C LEU A 143 -2.62 7.23 14.69
N CYS A 144 -1.68 6.66 15.44
CA CYS A 144 -1.59 6.87 16.89
C CYS A 144 -1.44 8.35 17.26
N SER A 145 -0.59 9.08 16.52
CA SER A 145 -0.40 10.52 16.72
C SER A 145 -1.69 11.31 16.46
N GLY A 146 -2.46 10.92 15.43
CA GLY A 146 -3.78 11.49 15.15
C GLY A 146 -4.78 11.26 16.29
N PHE A 147 -4.86 10.05 16.84
CA PHE A 147 -5.71 9.76 18.00
C PHE A 147 -5.33 10.60 19.23
N ILE A 148 -4.04 10.71 19.55
CA ILE A 148 -3.57 11.52 20.69
C ILE A 148 -3.87 13.01 20.44
N GLY A 149 -3.74 13.49 19.20
CA GLY A 149 -4.09 14.86 18.83
C GLY A 149 -5.58 15.15 19.03
N VAL A 150 -6.49 14.27 18.58
CA VAL A 150 -7.94 14.44 18.83
C VAL A 150 -8.25 14.38 20.31
N TRP A 151 -7.63 13.45 21.04
CA TRP A 151 -7.78 13.33 22.49
C TRP A 151 -7.40 14.62 23.21
N ALA A 152 -6.30 15.27 22.82
CA ALA A 152 -5.89 16.55 23.40
C ALA A 152 -6.92 17.66 23.15
N ALA A 153 -7.52 17.73 21.95
CA ALA A 153 -8.57 18.69 21.64
C ALA A 153 -9.87 18.43 22.44
N LEU A 154 -10.26 17.17 22.62
CA LEU A 154 -11.41 16.79 23.44
C LEU A 154 -11.19 17.12 24.92
N LYS A 155 -9.99 16.84 25.44
CA LYS A 155 -9.62 17.21 26.83
C LYS A 155 -9.72 18.72 27.04
N PHE A 156 -9.28 19.51 26.05
CA PHE A 156 -9.40 20.97 26.09
C PHE A 156 -10.85 21.47 26.14
N HIS A 157 -11.70 20.97 25.23
CA HIS A 157 -13.13 21.34 25.22
C HIS A 157 -13.85 20.93 26.50
N ASN A 158 -13.61 19.71 26.98
CA ASN A 158 -14.19 19.22 28.24
C ASN A 158 -13.73 20.05 29.44
N GLY A 159 -12.45 20.46 29.47
CA GLY A 159 -11.90 21.31 30.52
C GLY A 159 -12.45 22.74 30.52
N LYS A 160 -12.92 23.24 29.37
CA LYS A 160 -13.55 24.58 29.25
C LYS A 160 -15.08 24.55 29.18
N GLY A 161 -15.71 23.36 29.24
CA GLY A 161 -17.16 23.21 29.13
C GLY A 161 -17.74 23.66 27.78
N ILE A 162 -16.95 23.54 26.71
CA ILE A 162 -17.37 23.88 25.34
C ILE A 162 -17.95 22.63 24.68
N ASP A 163 -19.05 22.79 23.93
CA ASP A 163 -19.63 21.69 23.17
C ASP A 163 -18.62 21.12 22.15
N ASN A 164 -18.60 19.80 22.05
CA ASN A 164 -17.72 19.09 21.13
C ASN A 164 -18.34 18.97 19.73
N PHE A 165 -17.51 18.85 18.69
CA PHE A 165 -17.92 18.50 17.32
C PHE A 165 -18.94 19.45 16.63
N TYR A 166 -19.07 20.70 17.03
CA TYR A 166 -19.95 21.67 16.34
C TYR A 166 -19.30 22.26 15.06
N SER A 167 -17.98 22.20 14.93
CA SER A 167 -17.24 22.77 13.80
C SER A 167 -17.07 21.76 12.66
N LEU A 168 -17.17 22.25 11.43
CA LEU A 168 -16.87 21.49 10.21
C LEU A 168 -15.44 20.91 10.21
N HIS A 169 -14.48 21.60 10.83
CA HIS A 169 -13.12 21.09 11.01
C HIS A 169 -13.09 19.77 11.79
N SER A 170 -13.91 19.67 12.85
CA SER A 170 -13.98 18.49 13.70
C SER A 170 -14.64 17.31 12.99
N TRP A 171 -15.66 17.57 12.17
CA TRP A 171 -16.30 16.55 11.32
C TRP A 171 -15.35 16.02 10.25
N LEU A 172 -14.65 16.91 9.53
CA LEU A 172 -13.66 16.52 8.53
C LEU A 172 -12.47 15.78 9.17
N GLY A 173 -11.99 16.25 10.32
CA GLY A 173 -10.91 15.61 11.07
C GLY A 173 -11.29 14.20 11.53
N LEU A 174 -12.49 14.02 12.10
CA LEU A 174 -12.98 12.71 12.52
C LEU A 174 -13.16 11.77 11.34
N THR A 175 -13.76 12.26 10.25
CA THR A 175 -13.94 11.48 9.01
C THR A 175 -12.59 11.06 8.43
N CYS A 176 -11.61 11.97 8.40
CA CYS A 176 -10.25 11.67 7.94
C CYS A 176 -9.57 10.60 8.79
N LEU A 177 -9.66 10.71 10.12
CA LEU A 177 -9.06 9.74 11.04
C LEU A 177 -9.70 8.35 10.92
N LEU A 178 -11.03 8.30 10.75
CA LEU A 178 -11.77 7.05 10.54
C LEU A 178 -11.41 6.39 9.21
N LEU A 179 -11.41 7.15 8.11
CA LEU A 179 -11.02 6.65 6.79
C LEU A 179 -9.57 6.16 6.79
N PHE A 180 -8.68 6.86 7.47
CA PHE A 180 -7.29 6.44 7.63
C PHE A 180 -7.18 5.12 8.40
N GLY A 181 -7.91 4.99 9.51
CA GLY A 181 -7.93 3.77 10.31
C GLY A 181 -8.45 2.56 9.51
N ILE A 182 -9.51 2.75 8.72
CA ILE A 182 -10.03 1.73 7.81
C ILE A 182 -9.00 1.38 6.74
N GLN A 183 -8.39 2.38 6.11
CA GLN A 183 -7.35 2.21 5.09
C GLN A 183 -6.16 1.41 5.63
N TRP A 184 -5.67 1.76 6.82
CA TRP A 184 -4.61 1.02 7.51
C TRP A 184 -5.03 -0.41 7.87
N GLY A 185 -6.25 -0.61 8.38
CA GLY A 185 -6.78 -1.93 8.74
C GLY A 185 -6.91 -2.86 7.53
N ILE A 186 -7.41 -2.35 6.41
CA ILE A 186 -7.49 -3.10 5.14
C ILE A 186 -6.08 -3.43 4.63
N GLY A 187 -5.15 -2.48 4.68
CA GLY A 187 -3.74 -2.70 4.33
C GLY A 187 -3.08 -3.78 5.19
N PHE A 188 -3.25 -3.71 6.51
CA PHE A 188 -2.76 -4.70 7.46
C PHE A 188 -3.33 -6.10 7.17
N ALA A 189 -4.65 -6.22 7.01
CA ALA A 189 -5.30 -7.50 6.75
C ALA A 189 -4.86 -8.12 5.40
N THR A 190 -4.67 -7.29 4.38
CA THR A 190 -4.34 -7.73 3.01
C THR A 190 -2.86 -8.08 2.84
N PHE A 191 -1.97 -7.29 3.45
CA PHE A 191 -0.53 -7.39 3.24
C PHE A 191 0.23 -8.07 4.38
N TRP A 192 -0.32 -8.16 5.59
CA TRP A 192 0.34 -8.73 6.76
C TRP A 192 -0.33 -10.01 7.27
N TYR A 193 -1.48 -9.92 7.94
CA TYR A 193 -2.18 -11.06 8.56
C TYR A 193 -3.69 -10.83 8.59
N PRO A 194 -4.55 -11.76 8.11
CA PRO A 194 -4.32 -13.15 7.70
C PRO A 194 -3.70 -13.35 6.29
N GLY A 195 -3.42 -12.26 5.56
CA GLY A 195 -2.85 -12.31 4.21
C GLY A 195 -3.92 -12.62 3.17
N GLY A 196 -4.39 -11.58 2.46
CA GLY A 196 -5.48 -11.70 1.49
C GLY A 196 -5.21 -12.78 0.42
N THR A 197 -6.24 -13.55 0.07
CA THR A 197 -6.20 -14.57 -1.00
C THR A 197 -5.70 -13.96 -2.32
N ARG A 198 -5.04 -14.76 -3.18
CA ARG A 198 -4.43 -14.31 -4.45
C ARG A 198 -5.42 -13.53 -5.35
N ASN A 199 -6.72 -13.79 -5.21
CA ASN A 199 -7.80 -13.14 -5.94
C ASN A 199 -8.19 -11.76 -5.36
N GLY A 200 -8.10 -11.54 -4.04
CA GLY A 200 -8.34 -10.23 -3.42
C GLY A 200 -7.23 -9.22 -3.74
N ARG A 201 -5.98 -9.69 -3.85
CA ARG A 201 -4.84 -8.87 -4.30
C ARG A 201 -4.96 -8.45 -5.77
N ALA A 202 -5.55 -9.28 -6.64
CA ALA A 202 -5.76 -8.98 -8.06
C ALA A 202 -6.81 -7.88 -8.30
N PHE A 203 -7.85 -7.81 -7.46
CA PHE A 203 -8.88 -6.76 -7.58
C PHE A 203 -8.42 -5.39 -7.04
N LEU A 204 -7.46 -5.38 -6.10
CA LEU A 204 -6.90 -4.15 -5.52
C LEU A 204 -5.69 -3.58 -6.29
N LEU A 205 -5.05 -4.35 -7.17
CA LEU A 205 -3.89 -3.90 -7.96
C LEU A 205 -4.18 -2.71 -8.91
N PRO A 206 -5.34 -2.63 -9.60
CA PRO A 206 -5.69 -1.46 -10.39
C PRO A 206 -6.00 -0.22 -9.54
N CYS A 207 -6.44 -0.41 -8.29
CA CYS A 207 -6.79 0.67 -7.35
C CYS A 207 -5.59 1.14 -6.50
N HIS A 208 -4.54 0.30 -6.37
CA HIS A 208 -3.31 0.61 -5.65
C HIS A 208 -2.36 1.54 -6.44
N ASN A 209 -2.44 1.51 -7.76
CA ASN A 209 -1.66 2.37 -8.65
C ASN A 209 -2.37 3.69 -8.99
N SER A 210 -3.61 3.86 -8.50
CA SER A 210 -4.33 5.13 -8.49
C SER A 210 -4.34 5.68 -7.06
N TRP A 211 -4.30 7.00 -6.96
CA TRP A 211 -4.11 7.85 -5.78
C TRP A 211 -5.10 7.63 -4.62
N ILE A 212 -6.01 6.67 -4.74
CA ILE A 212 -7.16 6.44 -3.87
C ILE A 212 -6.91 5.35 -2.82
N CYS A 213 -6.02 4.38 -3.05
CA CYS A 213 -5.80 3.25 -2.11
C CYS A 213 -4.32 2.83 -1.97
N GLN A 214 -3.42 3.74 -1.57
CA GLN A 214 -2.13 3.33 -0.98
C GLN A 214 -2.27 3.16 0.54
N ALA A 215 -2.53 1.92 0.96
CA ALA A 215 -2.19 1.38 2.28
C ALA A 215 -1.19 0.24 2.11
#